data_AF-A0A9J6P3R2-F1
#
_entry.id   AF-A0A9J6P3R2-F1
#
_cell.length_a   1.000
_cell.length_b   1.000
_cell.length_c   1.000
_cell.angle_alpha   90.00
_cell.angle_beta   90.00
_cell.angle_gamma   90.00
#
_symmetry.space_group_name_H-M   'P 1'
#
loop_
_entity.id
_entity.type
_entity.pdbx_description
1 polymer ?
#
loop_
_entity_poly.entity_id
_entity_poly.type
_entity_poly.pdbx_seq_one_letter_code
_entity_poly.pdbx_strand_id
1 'polypeptide(L)'
;MIKSIKEWTILIYADGNNELVPEMIQSKLDVEKFGPKHNLNVVMQIGLASMELVKILTPLKPLPKHTEISSGVKRYYVLNSKSILIEDLGNINMAGPHNLYDFIKWGIENYPAKHYLLALSGHGFSFVGAIPDLSQNTPYLMNLVDMCKAVNMSQKDTGVKIDILLLDMCHMNKIEVIYELGKDKENSVKNVITYIENGPLRGIPYDKILSSLEKSIPVNDIGYLIKDILNNINLNLVAIDINYESLEQIKRTVNNLAYFYLINERFNNKPPSELIYSINCKDPFYNYVLELQNALKQIIIYYKSDYFIKNNIINITTTDLSKSFDSVEVIPIYNKLGFAKNNLWSNVITNKAINDPLKPNIDILFKPMFMSSKILIPWIWSMNSYLSKDEILLVSYKLLKYMNRLS
;
A
#
# COMPACT_ATOMS: atom_id res chain seq x y z
N MET A 1 8.15 35.31 0.64
CA MET A 1 7.46 35.25 -0.66
C MET A 1 6.24 34.35 -0.50
N ILE A 2 5.04 34.84 -0.82
CA ILE A 2 3.83 34.00 -0.85
C ILE A 2 3.96 33.07 -2.05
N LYS A 3 3.99 31.76 -1.82
CA LYS A 3 4.06 30.77 -2.91
C LYS A 3 2.73 30.74 -3.65
N SER A 4 2.77 30.73 -4.97
CA SER A 4 1.56 30.63 -5.81
C SER A 4 0.85 29.31 -5.54
N ILE A 5 -0.43 29.36 -5.16
CA ILE A 5 -1.26 28.16 -4.97
C ILE A 5 -1.61 27.60 -6.35
N LYS A 6 -1.30 26.32 -6.59
CA LYS A 6 -1.69 25.61 -7.82
C LYS A 6 -3.00 24.84 -7.66
N GLU A 7 -3.52 24.29 -8.75
CA GLU A 7 -4.73 23.48 -8.67
C GLU A 7 -4.45 22.15 -7.95
N TRP A 8 -3.36 21.48 -8.34
CA TRP A 8 -2.94 20.22 -7.74
C TRP A 8 -1.47 20.22 -7.33
N THR A 9 -1.20 19.50 -6.25
CA THR A 9 0.13 19.01 -5.90
C THR A 9 0.11 17.49 -5.87
N ILE A 10 1.01 16.88 -6.62
CA ILE A 10 1.22 15.44 -6.70
C ILE A 10 2.51 15.13 -5.94
N LEU A 11 2.38 14.35 -4.87
CA LEU A 11 3.46 13.89 -4.01
C LEU A 11 3.73 12.42 -4.32
N ILE A 12 4.90 12.06 -4.82
CA ILE A 12 5.24 10.67 -5.15
C ILE A 12 6.35 10.18 -4.22
N TYR A 13 6.05 9.20 -3.38
CA TYR A 13 7.01 8.51 -2.51
C TYR A 13 7.33 7.15 -3.14
N ALA A 14 8.50 7.05 -3.77
CA ALA A 14 8.88 5.95 -4.66
C ALA A 14 10.07 5.17 -4.08
N ASP A 15 9.83 3.93 -3.66
CA ASP A 15 10.84 3.13 -2.97
C ASP A 15 11.51 2.10 -3.87
N GLY A 16 12.75 2.41 -4.23
CA GLY A 16 13.69 1.52 -4.90
C GLY A 16 14.89 1.18 -4.03
N ASN A 17 14.79 1.29 -2.70
CA ASN A 17 15.83 0.81 -1.78
C ASN A 17 15.84 -0.74 -1.66
N ASN A 18 15.56 -1.41 -2.77
CA ASN A 18 15.44 -2.84 -2.97
C ASN A 18 15.75 -3.14 -4.46
N GLU A 19 15.21 -4.19 -5.05
CA GLU A 19 15.45 -4.53 -6.46
C GLU A 19 14.65 -3.71 -7.47
N LEU A 20 13.69 -2.90 -7.03
CA LEU A 20 12.84 -2.04 -7.89
C LEU A 20 13.55 -0.78 -8.42
N VAL A 21 14.88 -0.67 -8.30
CA VAL A 21 15.65 0.47 -8.80
C VAL A 21 15.33 0.78 -10.28
N PRO A 22 15.32 -0.19 -11.22
CA PRO A 22 14.97 0.09 -12.62
C PRO A 22 13.56 0.67 -12.79
N GLU A 23 12.59 0.15 -12.03
CA GLU A 23 11.19 0.55 -12.05
C GLU A 23 11.01 1.97 -11.50
N MET A 24 11.65 2.31 -10.39
CA MET A 24 11.55 3.66 -9.82
C MET A 24 12.19 4.71 -10.76
N ILE A 25 13.26 4.35 -11.46
CA ILE A 25 13.83 5.19 -12.53
C ILE A 25 12.83 5.36 -13.67
N GLN A 26 12.16 4.27 -14.09
CA GLN A 26 11.13 4.35 -15.12
C GLN A 26 9.94 5.23 -14.68
N SER A 27 9.49 5.14 -13.43
CA SER A 27 8.43 6.00 -12.89
C SER A 27 8.83 7.48 -12.92
N LYS A 28 10.08 7.79 -12.56
CA LYS A 28 10.63 9.15 -12.71
C LYS A 28 10.61 9.61 -14.17
N LEU A 29 11.04 8.76 -15.10
CA LEU A 29 11.01 9.06 -16.55
C LEU A 29 9.58 9.24 -17.08
N ASP A 30 8.60 8.49 -16.58
CA ASP A 30 7.20 8.60 -16.98
C ASP A 30 6.62 9.95 -16.53
N VAL A 31 6.92 10.39 -15.31
CA VAL A 31 6.55 11.72 -14.81
C VAL A 31 7.25 12.83 -15.62
N GLU A 32 8.54 12.65 -15.93
CA GLU A 32 9.31 13.57 -16.77
C GLU A 32 8.75 13.64 -18.19
N LYS A 33 8.38 12.53 -18.83
CA LYS A 33 7.85 12.55 -20.20
C LYS A 33 6.69 13.52 -20.38
N PHE A 34 5.84 13.62 -19.36
CA PHE A 34 4.74 14.56 -19.36
C PHE A 34 5.22 15.97 -18.97
N GLY A 35 5.87 16.10 -17.80
CA GLY A 35 6.22 17.37 -17.18
C GLY A 35 4.97 18.19 -16.80
N PRO A 36 4.84 18.72 -15.57
CA PRO A 36 3.64 19.47 -15.23
C PRO A 36 3.54 20.78 -16.02
N LYS A 37 2.39 21.04 -16.66
CA LYS A 37 2.06 22.40 -17.15
C LYS A 37 1.78 23.34 -15.96
N HIS A 38 1.54 24.63 -16.24
CA HIS A 38 1.52 25.74 -15.28
C HIS A 38 0.70 25.53 -13.98
N ASN A 39 -0.31 24.66 -13.97
CA ASN A 39 -1.24 24.49 -12.85
C ASN A 39 -1.04 23.23 -11.97
N LEU A 40 0.02 22.44 -12.21
CA LEU A 40 0.35 21.28 -11.39
C LEU A 40 1.71 21.47 -10.71
N ASN A 41 1.83 21.05 -9.45
CA ASN A 41 3.13 20.74 -8.83
C ASN A 41 3.30 19.22 -8.84
N VAL A 42 4.48 18.75 -9.23
CA VAL A 42 4.82 17.33 -9.10
C VAL A 42 6.18 17.22 -8.42
N VAL A 43 6.19 16.59 -7.26
CA VAL A 43 7.41 16.31 -6.49
C VAL A 43 7.51 14.84 -6.16
N MET A 44 8.75 14.36 -6.14
CA MET A 44 9.05 12.97 -5.87
C MET A 44 10.12 12.86 -4.79
N GLN A 45 9.95 11.94 -3.84
CA GLN A 45 11.04 11.43 -3.02
C GLN A 45 11.29 9.99 -3.43
N ILE A 46 12.46 9.73 -4.00
CA ILE A 46 12.82 8.45 -4.61
C ILE A 46 14.04 7.85 -3.91
N GLY A 47 13.91 6.62 -3.43
CA GLY A 47 15.03 5.82 -2.92
C GLY A 47 15.60 4.95 -4.03
N LEU A 48 16.93 4.93 -4.19
CA LEU A 48 17.61 4.09 -5.16
C LEU A 48 18.72 3.30 -4.46
N ALA A 49 18.57 1.99 -4.39
CA ALA A 49 19.61 1.09 -3.91
C ALA A 49 20.84 1.05 -4.84
N SER A 50 21.93 0.49 -4.31
CA SER A 50 23.10 0.18 -5.12
C SER A 50 22.77 -0.94 -6.13
N MET A 51 23.40 -0.89 -7.31
CA MET A 51 23.27 -1.99 -8.27
C MET A 51 23.87 -3.31 -7.77
N GLU A 52 24.74 -3.28 -6.76
CA GLU A 52 25.18 -4.49 -6.05
C GLU A 52 24.01 -5.16 -5.32
N LEU A 53 23.21 -4.39 -4.59
CA LEU A 53 22.03 -4.91 -3.89
C LEU A 53 21.02 -5.49 -4.89
N VAL A 54 20.73 -4.80 -5.99
CA VAL A 54 19.81 -5.29 -7.04
C VAL A 54 20.28 -6.64 -7.60
N LYS A 55 21.59 -6.81 -7.87
CA LYS A 55 22.18 -8.10 -8.32
C LYS A 55 22.02 -9.22 -7.30
N ILE A 56 22.13 -8.90 -6.01
CA ILE A 56 21.94 -9.89 -4.94
C ILE A 56 20.49 -10.36 -4.93
N LEU A 57 19.53 -9.44 -4.97
CA LEU A 57 18.11 -9.72 -4.85
C LEU A 57 17.51 -10.39 -6.10
N THR A 58 18.10 -10.17 -7.27
CA THR A 58 17.60 -10.68 -8.56
C THR A 58 18.71 -11.34 -9.40
N PRO A 59 19.31 -12.45 -8.92
CA PRO A 59 20.54 -12.99 -9.50
C PRO A 59 20.43 -13.47 -10.95
N LEU A 60 19.21 -13.80 -11.41
CA LEU A 60 18.95 -14.27 -12.78
C LEU A 60 18.27 -13.23 -13.68
N LYS A 61 17.91 -12.05 -13.16
CA LYS A 61 17.29 -11.00 -13.98
C LYS A 61 18.38 -10.19 -14.70
N PRO A 62 18.25 -9.99 -16.03
CA PRO A 62 19.17 -9.12 -16.74
C PRO A 62 19.00 -7.69 -16.24
N LEU A 63 20.12 -7.02 -15.93
CA LEU A 63 20.11 -5.62 -15.53
C LEU A 63 20.13 -4.69 -16.74
N PRO A 64 19.54 -3.49 -16.63
CA PRO A 64 19.69 -2.46 -17.64
C PRO A 64 21.16 -2.21 -17.94
N LYS A 65 21.55 -2.20 -19.23
CA LYS A 65 22.91 -1.86 -19.64
C LYS A 65 23.15 -0.36 -19.38
N HIS A 66 24.26 -0.03 -18.72
CA HIS A 66 24.76 1.33 -18.53
C HIS A 66 23.81 2.30 -17.82
N THR A 67 23.72 2.18 -16.50
CA THR A 67 23.21 3.26 -15.66
C THR A 67 24.14 3.44 -14.47
N GLU A 68 25.01 4.46 -14.51
CA GLU A 68 25.64 4.97 -13.29
C GLU A 68 24.51 5.61 -12.46
N ILE A 69 23.93 4.81 -11.56
CA ILE A 69 22.85 5.26 -10.68
C ILE A 69 23.48 5.69 -9.37
N SER A 70 23.36 6.98 -9.06
CA SER A 70 23.70 7.49 -7.74
C SER A 70 22.68 6.96 -6.72
N SER A 71 23.12 6.04 -5.87
CA SER A 71 22.30 5.49 -4.78
C SER A 71 21.94 6.54 -3.73
N GLY A 72 20.98 6.18 -2.86
CA GLY A 72 20.46 7.04 -1.81
C GLY A 72 19.09 7.60 -2.14
N VAL A 73 18.55 8.40 -1.22
CA VAL A 73 17.22 8.97 -1.31
C VAL A 73 17.31 10.44 -1.71
N LYS A 74 16.55 10.82 -2.73
CA LYS A 74 16.62 12.17 -3.31
C LYS A 74 15.23 12.73 -3.51
N ARG A 75 15.09 14.06 -3.38
CA ARG A 75 13.87 14.79 -3.71
C ARG A 75 14.02 15.51 -5.03
N TYR A 76 12.99 15.41 -5.85
CA TYR A 76 12.93 16.01 -7.16
C TYR A 76 11.67 16.84 -7.32
N TYR A 77 11.78 17.96 -8.02
CA TYR A 77 10.66 18.71 -8.57
C TYR A 77 10.65 18.56 -10.08
N VAL A 78 9.50 18.24 -10.67
CA VAL A 78 9.41 18.02 -12.12
C VAL A 78 9.03 19.33 -12.82
N LEU A 79 9.79 19.67 -13.85
CA LEU A 79 9.65 20.89 -14.64
C LEU A 79 10.03 20.64 -16.11
N ASN A 80 9.14 20.98 -17.06
CA ASN A 80 9.45 21.02 -18.51
C ASN A 80 10.20 19.78 -19.03
N SER A 81 9.56 18.63 -18.90
CA SER A 81 10.07 17.35 -19.36
C SER A 81 11.35 16.83 -18.69
N LYS A 82 11.74 17.39 -17.56
CA LYS A 82 12.86 16.96 -16.72
C LYS A 82 12.51 17.09 -15.25
N SER A 83 13.33 16.52 -14.39
CA SER A 83 13.29 16.79 -12.96
C SER A 83 14.53 17.50 -12.48
N ILE A 84 14.35 18.35 -11.48
CA ILE A 84 15.39 19.12 -10.82
C ILE A 84 15.59 18.50 -9.45
N LEU A 85 16.84 18.14 -9.12
CA LEU A 85 17.20 17.71 -7.78
C LEU A 85 17.00 18.88 -6.81
N ILE A 86 16.14 18.70 -5.82
CA ILE A 86 15.86 19.68 -4.77
C ILE A 86 16.72 19.42 -3.54
N GLU A 87 16.88 18.14 -3.19
CA GLU A 87 17.57 17.74 -1.98
C GLU A 87 18.12 16.31 -2.14
N ASP A 88 19.36 16.10 -1.68
CA ASP A 88 19.93 14.76 -1.49
C ASP A 88 19.84 14.44 0.00
N LEU A 89 18.99 13.45 0.34
CA LEU A 89 18.76 13.03 1.72
C LEU A 89 19.76 11.96 2.16
N GLY A 90 20.66 11.51 1.28
CA GLY A 90 21.61 10.45 1.58
C GLY A 90 20.92 9.11 1.84
N ASN A 91 21.42 8.36 2.83
CA ASN A 91 20.93 7.00 3.12
C ASN A 91 19.86 6.98 4.22
N ILE A 92 18.75 7.72 4.04
CA ILE A 92 17.61 7.58 4.96
C ILE A 92 16.79 6.32 4.66
N ASN A 93 16.16 5.79 5.70
CA ASN A 93 15.32 4.60 5.61
C ASN A 93 13.93 4.94 5.03
N MET A 94 13.65 4.51 3.80
CA MET A 94 12.36 4.74 3.13
C MET A 94 11.19 4.06 3.85
N ALA A 95 11.44 2.95 4.56
CA ALA A 95 10.45 2.25 5.38
C ALA A 95 10.12 3.00 6.70
N GLY A 96 10.86 4.06 7.02
CA GLY A 96 10.65 4.86 8.23
C GLY A 96 9.37 5.70 8.13
N PRO A 97 8.37 5.51 9.00
CA PRO A 97 7.10 6.23 8.89
C PRO A 97 7.25 7.73 9.17
N HIS A 98 8.25 8.15 9.96
CA HIS A 98 8.64 9.55 10.08
C HIS A 98 9.10 10.16 8.75
N ASN A 99 9.88 9.43 7.95
CA ASN A 99 10.36 9.94 6.65
C ASN A 99 9.21 10.14 5.65
N LEU A 100 8.17 9.29 5.70
CA LEU A 100 6.95 9.48 4.94
C LEU A 100 6.17 10.71 5.42
N TYR A 101 5.96 10.84 6.74
CA TYR A 101 5.33 12.02 7.33
C TYR A 101 6.06 13.32 6.92
N ASP A 102 7.38 13.33 7.04
CA ASP A 102 8.22 14.50 6.72
C ASP A 102 8.13 14.85 5.24
N PHE A 103 8.10 13.85 4.35
CA PHE A 103 7.91 14.08 2.92
C PHE A 103 6.55 14.71 2.61
N ILE A 104 5.47 14.19 3.19
CA ILE A 104 4.12 14.70 2.94
C ILE A 104 4.01 16.15 3.44
N LYS A 105 4.43 16.40 4.67
CA LYS A 105 4.43 17.73 5.27
C LYS A 105 5.27 18.70 4.47
N TRP A 106 6.52 18.33 4.16
CA TRP A 106 7.41 19.13 3.32
C TRP A 106 6.77 19.46 1.97
N GLY A 107 6.13 18.49 1.32
CA GLY A 107 5.45 18.67 0.04
C GLY A 107 4.30 19.67 0.10
N ILE A 108 3.44 19.56 1.13
CA ILE A 108 2.31 20.47 1.36
C ILE A 108 2.79 21.90 1.65
N GLU A 109 3.76 22.06 2.56
CA GLU A 109 4.30 23.37 2.94
C GLU A 109 5.08 24.03 1.79
N ASN A 110 5.76 23.22 0.96
CA ASN A 110 6.60 23.75 -0.10
C ASN A 110 5.89 23.99 -1.42
N TYR A 111 4.81 23.27 -1.68
CA TYR A 111 4.08 23.28 -2.93
C TYR A 111 2.58 23.34 -2.64
N PRO A 112 2.07 24.48 -2.15
CA PRO A 112 0.66 24.60 -1.79
C PRO A 112 -0.24 24.47 -3.03
N ALA A 113 -1.31 23.71 -2.90
CA ALA A 113 -2.34 23.53 -3.90
C ALA A 113 -3.74 23.40 -3.28
N LYS A 114 -4.78 23.50 -4.11
CA LYS A 114 -6.16 23.25 -3.68
C LYS A 114 -6.45 21.77 -3.45
N HIS A 115 -5.81 20.90 -4.24
CA HIS A 115 -5.99 19.46 -4.19
C HIS A 115 -4.66 18.72 -4.10
N TYR A 116 -4.67 17.56 -3.44
CA TYR A 116 -3.49 16.73 -3.25
C TYR A 116 -3.69 15.28 -3.66
N LEU A 117 -2.76 14.78 -4.47
CA LEU A 117 -2.59 13.36 -4.73
C LEU A 117 -1.30 12.88 -4.06
N LEU A 118 -1.39 11.89 -3.20
CA LEU A 118 -0.24 11.19 -2.64
C LEU A 118 -0.13 9.83 -3.30
N ALA A 119 0.99 9.53 -3.95
CA ALA A 119 1.30 8.23 -4.49
C ALA A 119 2.37 7.55 -3.64
N LEU A 120 2.08 6.34 -3.16
CA LEU A 120 3.04 5.46 -2.50
C LEU A 120 3.36 4.34 -3.48
N SER A 121 4.60 4.25 -3.95
CA SER A 121 5.03 3.30 -4.98
C SER A 121 6.17 2.43 -4.46
N GLY A 122 6.03 1.12 -4.67
CA GLY A 122 6.98 0.12 -4.20
C GLY A 122 6.29 -1.21 -3.92
N HIS A 123 6.89 -2.05 -3.07
CA HIS A 123 6.27 -3.30 -2.67
C HIS A 123 5.21 -3.11 -1.59
N GLY A 124 4.11 -3.84 -1.75
CA GLY A 124 3.05 -3.99 -0.75
C GLY A 124 3.03 -5.41 -0.22
N PHE A 125 2.82 -5.57 1.08
CA PHE A 125 2.69 -6.86 1.73
C PHE A 125 1.38 -6.95 2.52
N SER A 126 0.30 -6.49 1.88
CA SER A 126 -1.05 -6.54 2.42
C SER A 126 -1.15 -5.85 3.80
N PHE A 127 -1.76 -6.48 4.80
CA PHE A 127 -1.89 -5.90 6.13
C PHE A 127 -0.58 -5.86 6.93
N VAL A 128 0.47 -6.56 6.49
CA VAL A 128 1.75 -6.61 7.19
C VAL A 128 2.48 -5.27 7.09
N GLY A 129 2.53 -4.70 5.89
CA GLY A 129 3.22 -3.44 5.63
C GLY A 129 3.51 -3.21 4.16
N ALA A 130 4.35 -2.22 3.87
CA ALA A 130 4.77 -1.82 2.54
C ALA A 130 6.17 -1.18 2.59
N ILE A 131 6.71 -0.81 1.42
CA ILE A 131 7.93 0.02 1.29
C ILE A 131 9.12 -0.65 2.02
N PRO A 132 9.56 -1.84 1.59
CA PRO A 132 10.68 -2.52 2.19
C PRO A 132 12.01 -1.85 1.82
N ASP A 133 12.74 -1.42 2.84
CA ASP A 133 14.07 -0.85 2.68
C ASP A 133 15.14 -1.89 3.06
N LEU A 134 15.87 -2.32 2.05
CA LEU A 134 16.95 -3.30 2.13
C LEU A 134 18.34 -2.67 1.89
N SER A 135 18.41 -1.34 1.76
CA SER A 135 19.65 -0.59 1.61
C SER A 135 20.25 -0.16 2.95
N GLN A 136 19.58 -0.48 4.06
CA GLN A 136 20.07 -0.24 5.43
C GLN A 136 20.93 -1.41 5.95
N ASN A 137 21.50 -1.24 7.15
CA ASN A 137 22.23 -2.29 7.88
C ASN A 137 21.33 -3.46 8.36
N THR A 138 20.04 -3.39 8.10
CA THR A 138 19.02 -4.33 8.54
C THR A 138 17.80 -4.20 7.62
N PRO A 139 17.10 -5.29 7.26
CA PRO A 139 15.92 -5.23 6.41
C PRO A 139 14.73 -4.61 7.16
N TYR A 140 14.22 -3.50 6.65
CA TYR A 140 13.08 -2.80 7.25
C TYR A 140 11.84 -2.88 6.37
N LEU A 141 10.67 -2.82 7.01
CA LEU A 141 9.36 -2.71 6.37
C LEU A 141 8.53 -1.66 7.10
N MET A 142 7.82 -0.79 6.36
CA MET A 142 6.88 0.13 6.96
C MET A 142 5.60 -0.64 7.29
N ASN A 143 5.31 -0.85 8.57
CA ASN A 143 4.07 -1.52 8.93
C ASN A 143 2.85 -0.66 8.56
N LEU A 144 1.74 -1.32 8.21
CA LEU A 144 0.54 -0.64 7.69
C LEU A 144 -0.01 0.42 8.67
N VAL A 145 -0.04 0.09 9.96
CA VAL A 145 -0.56 0.99 11.00
C VAL A 145 0.23 2.29 11.03
N ASP A 146 1.55 2.21 10.98
CA ASP A 146 2.41 3.39 11.03
C ASP A 146 2.43 4.15 9.69
N MET A 147 2.25 3.47 8.55
CA MET A 147 2.03 4.15 7.26
C MET A 147 0.77 5.03 7.33
N CYS A 148 -0.36 4.49 7.81
CA CYS A 148 -1.60 5.26 7.99
C CYS A 148 -1.43 6.38 9.03
N LYS A 149 -0.72 6.13 10.15
CA LYS A 149 -0.41 7.18 11.14
C LYS A 149 0.41 8.32 10.52
N ALA A 150 1.39 8.04 9.67
CA ALA A 150 2.20 9.07 9.02
C ALA A 150 1.36 10.03 8.18
N VAL A 151 0.43 9.47 7.38
CA VAL A 151 -0.53 10.26 6.59
C VAL A 151 -1.46 11.05 7.53
N ASN A 152 -2.01 10.44 8.58
CA ASN A 152 -2.90 11.12 9.53
C ASN A 152 -2.20 12.26 10.29
N MET A 153 -0.96 12.04 10.73
CA MET A 153 -0.14 13.07 11.39
C MET A 153 0.12 14.25 10.46
N SER A 154 0.41 14.00 9.18
CA SER A 154 0.64 15.08 8.20
C SER A 154 -0.59 15.97 8.04
N GLN A 155 -1.81 15.39 8.03
CA GLN A 155 -3.05 16.16 7.93
C GLN A 155 -3.33 16.95 9.21
N LYS A 156 -3.10 16.36 10.39
CA LYS A 156 -3.27 17.07 11.67
C LYS A 156 -2.37 18.30 11.78
N ASP A 157 -1.14 18.19 11.30
CA ASP A 157 -0.16 19.27 11.40
C ASP A 157 -0.33 20.34 10.32
N THR A 158 -0.73 19.95 9.10
CA THR A 158 -0.85 20.89 7.97
C THR A 158 -2.27 21.42 7.77
N GLY A 159 -3.28 20.78 8.35
CA GLY A 159 -4.69 21.04 8.09
C GLY A 159 -5.17 20.56 6.72
N VAL A 160 -4.32 19.91 5.91
CA VAL A 160 -4.59 19.54 4.52
C VAL A 160 -4.89 18.06 4.40
N LYS A 161 -6.01 17.73 3.75
CA LYS A 161 -6.39 16.35 3.41
C LYS A 161 -5.81 15.95 2.05
N ILE A 162 -5.52 14.66 1.90
CA ILE A 162 -5.21 14.02 0.63
C ILE A 162 -6.53 13.67 -0.09
N ASP A 163 -6.76 14.25 -1.27
CA ASP A 163 -7.96 13.95 -2.05
C ASP A 163 -7.88 12.56 -2.68
N ILE A 164 -6.70 12.16 -3.16
CA ILE A 164 -6.46 10.85 -3.76
C ILE A 164 -5.17 10.24 -3.18
N LEU A 165 -5.30 9.13 -2.48
CA LEU A 165 -4.16 8.27 -2.12
C LEU A 165 -4.05 7.16 -3.17
N LEU A 166 -3.00 7.20 -3.97
CA LEU A 166 -2.65 6.17 -4.93
C LEU A 166 -1.71 5.16 -4.26
N LEU A 167 -2.20 3.94 -4.06
CA LEU A 167 -1.39 2.81 -3.60
C LEU A 167 -0.89 2.05 -4.83
N ASP A 168 0.25 2.49 -5.35
CA ASP A 168 0.97 1.86 -6.46
C ASP A 168 1.82 0.69 -5.94
N MET A 169 1.13 -0.28 -5.34
CA MET A 169 1.72 -1.46 -4.71
C MET A 169 0.69 -2.61 -4.60
N CYS A 170 1.16 -3.85 -4.65
CA CYS A 170 0.28 -5.03 -4.67
C CYS A 170 -0.48 -5.26 -3.36
N HIS A 171 -1.63 -5.95 -3.45
CA HIS A 171 -2.41 -6.46 -2.31
C HIS A 171 -2.99 -5.42 -1.32
N MET A 172 -3.18 -4.18 -1.78
CA MET A 172 -3.75 -3.11 -0.94
C MET A 172 -5.27 -3.00 -1.00
N ASN A 173 -5.95 -3.75 -1.88
CA ASN A 173 -7.41 -3.82 -1.94
C ASN A 173 -8.03 -4.70 -0.84
N LYS A 174 -7.51 -4.62 0.38
CA LYS A 174 -8.03 -5.35 1.53
C LYS A 174 -8.77 -4.42 2.47
N ILE A 175 -9.90 -4.88 3.01
CA ILE A 175 -10.69 -4.09 3.96
C ILE A 175 -9.90 -3.73 5.20
N GLU A 176 -8.93 -4.55 5.62
CA GLU A 176 -8.01 -4.19 6.70
C GLU A 176 -7.21 -2.93 6.41
N VAL A 177 -6.71 -2.79 5.17
CA VAL A 177 -5.96 -1.61 4.70
C VAL A 177 -6.88 -0.40 4.62
N ILE A 178 -8.04 -0.57 3.97
CA ILE A 178 -9.00 0.52 3.73
C ILE A 178 -9.57 1.03 5.06
N TYR A 179 -9.87 0.12 6.00
CA TYR A 179 -10.34 0.49 7.33
C TYR A 179 -9.28 1.25 8.11
N GLU A 180 -7.99 0.87 8.07
CA GLU A 180 -6.95 1.62 8.78
C GLU A 180 -6.83 3.08 8.32
N LEU A 181 -7.09 3.35 7.04
CA LEU A 181 -7.12 4.70 6.48
C LEU A 181 -8.34 5.51 6.89
N GLY A 182 -9.45 4.83 7.22
CA GLY A 182 -10.75 5.44 7.48
C GLY A 182 -11.32 5.25 8.88
N LYS A 183 -10.52 4.72 9.83
CA LYS A 183 -10.95 4.35 11.19
C LYS A 183 -11.23 5.54 12.11
N ASP A 184 -10.77 6.73 11.76
CA ASP A 184 -10.95 7.94 12.54
C ASP A 184 -12.10 8.76 11.93
N LYS A 185 -12.91 9.47 12.72
CA LYS A 185 -14.01 10.29 12.14
C LYS A 185 -13.49 11.39 11.21
N GLU A 186 -12.31 11.94 11.55
CA GLU A 186 -11.60 12.89 10.72
C GLU A 186 -10.56 12.19 9.87
N ASN A 187 -10.99 11.69 8.70
CA ASN A 187 -10.09 11.04 7.75
C ASN A 187 -9.15 12.04 7.09
N SER A 188 -7.88 11.64 6.97
CA SER A 188 -6.81 12.37 6.26
C SER A 188 -6.85 12.15 4.75
N VAL A 189 -7.44 11.03 4.32
CA VAL A 189 -7.59 10.62 2.92
C VAL A 189 -9.08 10.59 2.58
N LYS A 190 -9.45 11.11 1.40
CA LYS A 190 -10.83 11.05 0.90
C LYS A 190 -11.07 9.81 0.03
N ASN A 191 -10.19 9.57 -0.94
CA ASN A 191 -10.32 8.50 -1.91
C ASN A 191 -9.03 7.71 -2.03
N VAL A 192 -9.12 6.40 -2.25
CA VAL A 192 -7.98 5.52 -2.53
C VAL A 192 -8.11 4.95 -3.93
N ILE A 193 -7.02 4.91 -4.68
CA ILE A 193 -6.89 4.15 -5.93
C ILE A 193 -5.84 3.06 -5.71
N THR A 194 -6.17 1.81 -6.04
CA THR A 194 -5.29 0.66 -5.90
C THR A 194 -5.60 -0.41 -6.95
N TYR A 195 -4.71 -1.39 -7.10
CA TYR A 195 -4.96 -2.61 -7.88
C TYR A 195 -6.06 -3.48 -7.26
N ILE A 196 -6.90 -4.10 -8.10
CA ILE A 196 -7.87 -5.13 -7.70
C ILE A 196 -7.17 -6.46 -7.35
N GLU A 197 -5.96 -6.66 -7.87
CA GLU A 197 -5.13 -7.83 -7.56
C GLU A 197 -3.67 -7.40 -7.45
N ASN A 198 -2.85 -7.77 -8.44
CA ASN A 198 -1.46 -7.39 -8.54
C ASN A 198 -1.27 -6.28 -9.58
N GLY A 199 -0.30 -5.42 -9.32
CA GLY A 199 0.22 -4.48 -10.31
C GLY A 199 1.30 -5.12 -11.19
N PRO A 200 1.56 -4.58 -12.39
CA PRO A 200 2.77 -4.89 -13.12
C PRO A 200 3.98 -4.35 -12.37
N LEU A 201 5.16 -4.96 -12.56
CA LEU A 201 6.41 -4.50 -11.93
C LEU A 201 6.69 -3.02 -12.24
N ARG A 202 6.36 -2.57 -13.45
CA ARG A 202 6.49 -1.17 -13.90
C ARG A 202 5.67 -0.15 -13.06
N GLY A 203 4.65 -0.60 -12.32
CA GLY A 203 3.75 0.27 -11.59
C GLY A 203 2.74 1.02 -12.46
N ILE A 204 2.11 2.04 -11.90
CA ILE A 204 1.09 2.87 -12.56
C ILE A 204 1.75 3.92 -13.47
N PRO A 205 1.30 4.08 -14.73
CA PRO A 205 1.83 5.09 -15.64
C PRO A 205 1.43 6.51 -15.22
N TYR A 206 2.31 7.18 -14.48
CA TYR A 206 2.04 8.53 -13.94
C TYR A 206 1.73 9.57 -15.01
N ASP A 207 2.28 9.45 -16.22
CA ASP A 207 1.96 10.35 -17.36
C ASP A 207 0.46 10.36 -17.68
N LYS A 208 -0.23 9.22 -17.50
CA LYS A 208 -1.68 9.10 -17.71
C LYS A 208 -2.48 9.79 -16.62
N ILE A 209 -2.05 9.66 -15.36
CA ILE A 209 -2.66 10.38 -14.23
C ILE A 209 -2.55 11.88 -14.46
N LEU A 210 -1.34 12.36 -14.75
CA LEU A 210 -1.08 13.79 -14.97
C LEU A 210 -1.90 14.32 -16.16
N SER A 211 -2.02 13.53 -17.24
CA SER A 211 -2.87 13.89 -18.38
C SER A 211 -4.35 14.06 -18.01
N SER A 212 -4.90 13.19 -17.17
CA SER A 212 -6.27 13.30 -16.67
C SER A 212 -6.43 14.51 -15.75
N LEU A 213 -5.50 14.72 -14.81
CA LEU A 213 -5.52 15.88 -13.91
C LEU A 213 -5.53 17.20 -14.67
N GLU A 214 -4.67 17.36 -15.68
CA GLU A 214 -4.61 18.59 -16.47
C GLU A 214 -5.89 18.89 -17.25
N LYS A 215 -6.53 17.87 -17.82
CA LYS A 215 -7.78 18.03 -18.58
C LYS A 215 -8.94 18.45 -17.69
N SER A 216 -8.87 18.12 -16.40
CA SER A 216 -9.92 18.40 -15.43
C SER A 216 -9.69 19.68 -14.62
N ILE A 217 -8.83 20.61 -15.07
CA ILE A 217 -8.64 21.91 -14.40
C ILE A 217 -9.59 22.98 -15.00
N PRO A 218 -10.36 23.71 -14.16
CA PRO A 218 -10.54 23.54 -12.72
C PRO A 218 -11.36 22.29 -12.38
N VAL A 219 -11.10 21.68 -11.22
CA VAL A 219 -11.79 20.44 -10.82
C VAL A 219 -13.21 20.75 -10.36
N ASN A 220 -14.19 20.31 -11.15
CA ASN A 220 -15.61 20.46 -10.80
C ASN A 220 -16.16 19.27 -10.00
N ASP A 221 -15.72 18.05 -10.34
CA ASP A 221 -16.18 16.80 -9.75
C ASP A 221 -15.01 15.81 -9.61
N ILE A 222 -14.64 15.49 -8.37
CA ILE A 222 -13.54 14.58 -8.07
C ILE A 222 -13.86 13.13 -8.49
N GLY A 223 -15.11 12.71 -8.41
CA GLY A 223 -15.56 11.38 -8.81
C GLY A 223 -15.46 11.18 -10.32
N TYR A 224 -15.82 12.20 -11.10
CA TYR A 224 -15.61 12.19 -12.55
C TYR A 224 -14.12 12.13 -12.91
N LEU A 225 -13.28 12.93 -12.26
CA LEU A 225 -11.83 12.91 -12.45
C LEU A 225 -11.24 11.52 -12.11
N ILE A 226 -11.62 10.93 -10.99
CA ILE A 226 -11.19 9.57 -10.60
C ILE A 226 -11.57 8.56 -11.69
N LYS A 227 -12.80 8.65 -12.20
CA LYS A 227 -13.27 7.78 -13.29
C LYS A 227 -12.47 7.99 -14.58
N ASP A 228 -12.12 9.22 -14.92
CA ASP A 228 -11.26 9.52 -16.09
C ASP A 228 -9.85 8.93 -15.90
N ILE A 229 -9.24 9.11 -14.72
CA ILE A 229 -7.93 8.52 -14.38
C ILE A 229 -7.96 7.00 -14.61
N LEU A 230 -8.96 6.30 -14.04
CA LEU A 230 -9.05 4.84 -14.16
C LEU A 230 -9.30 4.39 -15.61
N ASN A 231 -10.06 5.15 -16.42
CA ASN A 231 -10.30 4.82 -17.82
C ASN A 231 -9.07 5.06 -18.71
N ASN A 232 -8.25 6.04 -18.37
CA ASN A 232 -7.04 6.39 -19.11
C ASN A 232 -5.85 5.44 -18.82
N ILE A 233 -5.99 4.57 -17.81
CA ILE A 233 -4.98 3.59 -17.40
C ILE A 233 -5.47 2.19 -17.78
N ASN A 234 -4.67 1.46 -18.57
CA ASN A 234 -4.99 0.08 -18.95
C ASN A 234 -4.51 -0.93 -17.89
N LEU A 235 -4.98 -0.77 -16.65
CA LEU A 235 -4.69 -1.66 -15.51
C LEU A 235 -5.98 -1.94 -14.73
N ASN A 236 -6.03 -3.08 -14.04
CA ASN A 236 -7.17 -3.46 -13.20
C ASN A 236 -7.13 -2.68 -11.87
N LEU A 237 -7.66 -1.47 -11.89
CA LEU A 237 -7.71 -0.55 -10.75
C LEU A 237 -9.13 -0.43 -10.19
N VAL A 238 -9.20 -0.16 -8.89
CA VAL A 238 -10.42 0.24 -8.18
C VAL A 238 -10.17 1.55 -7.45
N ALA A 239 -11.18 2.42 -7.48
CA ALA A 239 -11.28 3.61 -6.67
C ALA A 239 -12.30 3.41 -5.55
N ILE A 240 -11.93 3.80 -4.33
CA ILE A 240 -12.66 3.53 -3.10
C ILE A 240 -12.82 4.83 -2.32
N ASP A 241 -14.03 5.09 -1.83
CA ASP A 241 -14.37 6.19 -0.93
C ASP A 241 -14.03 5.82 0.51
N ILE A 242 -13.32 6.71 1.21
CA ILE A 242 -12.91 6.51 2.61
C ILE A 242 -13.89 7.23 3.54
N ASN A 243 -14.97 6.51 3.88
CA ASN A 243 -16.03 7.00 4.76
C ASN A 243 -16.08 6.22 6.08
N TYR A 244 -15.95 6.94 7.21
CA TYR A 244 -15.94 6.34 8.55
C TYR A 244 -17.18 5.48 8.84
N GLU A 245 -18.39 5.99 8.56
CA GLU A 245 -19.64 5.28 8.90
C GLU A 245 -19.81 4.01 8.07
N SER A 246 -19.50 4.08 6.77
CA SER A 246 -19.52 2.91 5.89
C SER A 246 -18.50 1.85 6.32
N LEU A 247 -17.30 2.27 6.75
CA LEU A 247 -16.24 1.35 7.20
C LEU A 247 -16.56 0.73 8.56
N GLU A 248 -17.17 1.48 9.48
CA GLU A 248 -17.71 0.94 10.74
C GLU A 248 -18.85 -0.05 10.48
N GLN A 249 -19.73 0.22 9.52
CA GLN A 249 -20.75 -0.74 9.09
C GLN A 249 -20.13 -2.03 8.58
N ILE A 250 -19.16 -1.95 7.66
CA ILE A 250 -18.47 -3.13 7.13
C ILE A 250 -17.82 -3.93 8.26
N LYS A 251 -17.12 -3.26 9.18
CA LYS A 251 -16.50 -3.92 10.34
C LYS A 251 -17.53 -4.65 11.21
N ARG A 252 -18.69 -4.03 11.48
CA ARG A 252 -19.79 -4.67 12.22
C ARG A 252 -20.33 -5.91 11.48
N THR A 253 -20.57 -5.81 10.18
CA THR A 253 -21.05 -6.94 9.38
C THR A 253 -20.06 -8.10 9.37
N VAL A 254 -18.76 -7.81 9.23
CA VAL A 254 -17.69 -8.83 9.33
C VAL A 254 -17.67 -9.47 10.72
N ASN A 255 -17.79 -8.67 11.79
CA ASN A 255 -17.84 -9.20 13.15
C ASN A 255 -19.06 -10.11 13.36
N ASN A 256 -20.23 -9.76 12.82
CA ASN A 256 -21.44 -10.57 12.92
C ASN A 256 -21.29 -11.90 12.16
N LEU A 257 -20.69 -11.87 10.97
CA LEU A 257 -20.35 -13.07 10.21
C LEU A 257 -19.39 -13.97 11.00
N ALA A 258 -18.35 -13.39 11.60
CA ALA A 258 -17.39 -14.10 12.45
C ALA A 258 -18.06 -14.72 13.68
N TYR A 259 -18.90 -13.96 14.39
CA TYR A 259 -19.68 -14.46 15.52
C TYR A 259 -20.51 -15.67 15.13
N PHE A 260 -21.26 -15.57 14.03
CA PHE A 260 -22.09 -16.66 13.53
C PHE A 260 -21.24 -17.90 13.21
N TYR A 261 -20.10 -17.72 12.54
CA TYR A 261 -19.19 -18.83 12.24
C TYR A 261 -18.71 -19.54 13.52
N LEU A 262 -18.25 -18.79 14.51
CA LEU A 262 -17.62 -19.33 15.72
C LEU A 262 -18.58 -20.08 16.65
N ILE A 263 -19.89 -19.75 16.65
CA ILE A 263 -20.88 -20.43 17.51
C ILE A 263 -21.49 -21.67 16.85
N ASN A 264 -21.24 -21.90 15.56
CA ASN A 264 -21.85 -22.97 14.80
C ASN A 264 -20.82 -24.07 14.47
N GLU A 265 -20.77 -25.12 15.29
CA GLU A 265 -19.78 -26.21 15.17
C GLU A 265 -19.74 -26.89 13.79
N ARG A 266 -20.86 -26.83 13.05
CA ARG A 266 -20.95 -27.34 11.66
C ARG A 266 -19.96 -26.68 10.71
N PHE A 267 -19.42 -25.51 11.05
CA PHE A 267 -18.50 -24.76 10.21
C PHE A 267 -17.05 -24.75 10.72
N ASN A 268 -16.75 -25.38 11.86
CA ASN A 268 -15.42 -25.39 12.50
C ASN A 268 -14.27 -25.90 11.60
N ASN A 269 -14.59 -26.61 10.51
CA ASN A 269 -13.61 -27.16 9.57
C ASN A 269 -13.59 -26.47 8.20
N LYS A 270 -14.50 -25.53 7.93
CA LYS A 270 -14.47 -24.78 6.66
C LYS A 270 -13.40 -23.69 6.72
N PRO A 271 -12.53 -23.55 5.71
CA PRO A 271 -11.56 -22.47 5.68
C PRO A 271 -12.29 -21.11 5.63
N PRO A 272 -11.75 -20.04 6.24
CA PRO A 272 -12.42 -18.73 6.25
C PRO A 272 -12.71 -18.18 4.85
N SER A 273 -11.95 -18.60 3.84
CA SER A 273 -12.18 -18.24 2.44
C SER A 273 -13.52 -18.75 1.91
N GLU A 274 -13.97 -19.93 2.31
CA GLU A 274 -15.26 -20.47 1.86
C GLU A 274 -16.45 -19.63 2.36
N LEU A 275 -16.31 -18.98 3.53
CA LEU A 275 -17.35 -18.09 4.07
C LEU A 275 -17.60 -16.88 3.18
N ILE A 276 -16.58 -16.44 2.45
CA ILE A 276 -16.62 -15.21 1.66
C ILE A 276 -16.80 -15.52 0.17
N TYR A 277 -16.21 -16.61 -0.33
CA TYR A 277 -16.08 -16.89 -1.75
C TYR A 277 -16.88 -18.11 -2.24
N SER A 278 -17.41 -18.94 -1.34
CA SER A 278 -18.14 -20.18 -1.70
C SER A 278 -19.57 -20.13 -1.17
N ILE A 279 -20.32 -19.17 -1.68
CA ILE A 279 -21.65 -18.80 -1.17
C ILE A 279 -22.71 -19.76 -1.72
N ASN A 280 -23.45 -20.43 -0.82
CA ASN A 280 -24.67 -21.15 -1.16
C ASN A 280 -25.88 -20.44 -0.53
N CYS A 281 -26.94 -20.19 -1.30
CA CYS A 281 -28.15 -19.54 -0.78
C CYS A 281 -28.87 -20.34 0.33
N LYS A 282 -28.51 -21.61 0.50
CA LYS A 282 -28.99 -22.47 1.58
C LYS A 282 -28.12 -22.39 2.84
N ASP A 283 -26.94 -21.78 2.76
CA ASP A 283 -26.08 -21.64 3.93
C ASP A 283 -26.70 -20.63 4.90
N PRO A 284 -26.78 -20.93 6.21
CA PRO A 284 -27.42 -20.03 7.16
C PRO A 284 -26.65 -18.71 7.39
N PHE A 285 -25.42 -18.59 6.89
CA PHE A 285 -24.65 -17.34 6.87
C PHE A 285 -24.84 -16.51 5.59
N TYR A 286 -25.61 -16.98 4.60
CA TYR A 286 -25.77 -16.34 3.29
C TYR A 286 -26.12 -14.85 3.37
N ASN A 287 -27.08 -14.50 4.24
CA ASN A 287 -27.54 -13.12 4.39
C ASN A 287 -26.43 -12.18 4.92
N TYR A 288 -25.58 -12.65 5.84
CA TYR A 288 -24.45 -11.86 6.35
C TYR A 288 -23.40 -11.61 5.26
N VAL A 289 -23.16 -12.59 4.40
CA VAL A 289 -22.22 -12.45 3.28
C VAL A 289 -22.78 -11.48 2.24
N LEU A 290 -24.08 -11.56 1.94
CA LEU A 290 -24.76 -10.63 1.04
C LEU A 290 -24.73 -9.20 1.59
N GLU A 291 -24.97 -9.02 2.88
CA GLU A 291 -24.85 -7.73 3.57
C GLU A 291 -23.42 -7.18 3.44
N LEU A 292 -22.40 -8.02 3.67
CA LEU A 292 -21.00 -7.64 3.54
C LEU A 292 -20.67 -7.23 2.09
N GLN A 293 -21.08 -8.01 1.10
CA GLN A 293 -20.85 -7.70 -0.31
C GLN A 293 -21.50 -6.39 -0.72
N ASN A 294 -22.74 -6.14 -0.25
CA ASN A 294 -23.43 -4.88 -0.50
C ASN A 294 -22.71 -3.69 0.15
N ALA A 295 -22.28 -3.82 1.40
CA ALA A 295 -21.55 -2.78 2.11
C ALA A 295 -20.19 -2.48 1.45
N LEU A 296 -19.44 -3.51 1.03
CA LEU A 296 -18.19 -3.35 0.27
C LEU A 296 -18.44 -2.68 -1.10
N LYS A 297 -19.55 -2.98 -1.77
CA LYS A 297 -19.90 -2.34 -3.04
C LYS A 297 -20.23 -0.86 -2.89
N GLN A 298 -20.83 -0.46 -1.77
CA GLN A 298 -21.23 0.93 -1.51
C GLN A 298 -20.04 1.89 -1.37
N ILE A 299 -18.86 1.39 -0.94
CA ILE A 299 -17.65 2.20 -0.84
C ILE A 299 -16.84 2.26 -2.14
N ILE A 300 -17.24 1.52 -3.19
CA ILE A 300 -16.55 1.55 -4.48
C ILE A 300 -17.08 2.72 -5.31
N ILE A 301 -16.18 3.63 -5.70
CA ILE A 301 -16.50 4.75 -6.60
C ILE A 301 -16.56 4.25 -8.03
N TYR A 302 -15.50 3.56 -8.46
CA TYR A 302 -15.37 3.10 -9.83
C TYR A 302 -14.31 2.00 -9.95
N TYR A 303 -14.53 1.09 -10.89
CA TYR A 303 -13.53 0.15 -11.39
C TYR A 303 -13.83 -0.13 -12.86
N LYS A 304 -12.80 -0.46 -13.64
CA LYS A 304 -12.99 -0.79 -15.06
C LYS A 304 -13.41 -2.26 -15.19
N SER A 305 -14.60 -2.51 -15.75
CA SER A 305 -15.23 -3.83 -15.83
C SER A 305 -14.89 -4.59 -17.13
N ASP A 306 -13.62 -4.58 -17.55
CA ASP A 306 -13.24 -5.17 -18.85
C ASP A 306 -12.93 -6.68 -18.78
N TYR A 307 -12.95 -7.28 -17.59
CA TYR A 307 -12.76 -8.71 -17.42
C TYR A 307 -13.88 -9.27 -16.54
N PHE A 308 -14.24 -10.53 -16.79
CA PHE A 308 -14.98 -11.35 -15.82
C PHE A 308 -14.18 -11.39 -14.52
N ILE A 309 -14.35 -10.39 -13.67
CA ILE A 309 -13.82 -10.38 -12.32
C ILE A 309 -14.60 -11.47 -11.60
N LYS A 310 -14.00 -12.67 -11.52
CA LYS A 310 -14.53 -13.81 -10.77
C LYS A 310 -14.40 -13.61 -9.24
N ASN A 311 -13.60 -12.62 -8.82
CA ASN A 311 -13.17 -12.40 -7.45
C ASN A 311 -13.82 -11.13 -6.84
N ASN A 312 -13.81 -11.00 -5.51
CA ASN A 312 -14.26 -9.75 -4.89
C ASN A 312 -13.26 -8.61 -5.21
N ILE A 313 -13.79 -7.42 -5.50
CA ILE A 313 -12.99 -6.23 -5.82
C ILE A 313 -12.22 -5.74 -4.59
N ILE A 314 -12.88 -5.76 -3.44
CA ILE A 314 -12.29 -5.52 -2.13
C ILE A 314 -12.32 -6.84 -1.37
N ASN A 315 -11.15 -7.27 -0.90
CA ASN A 315 -10.96 -8.55 -0.24
C ASN A 315 -10.84 -8.39 1.28
N ILE A 316 -10.95 -9.50 2.00
CA ILE A 316 -10.65 -9.62 3.41
C ILE A 316 -9.62 -10.73 3.60
N THR A 317 -8.75 -10.64 4.60
CA THR A 317 -7.83 -11.73 4.89
C THR A 317 -8.62 -12.96 5.32
N THR A 318 -8.45 -14.04 4.56
CA THR A 318 -9.14 -15.32 4.77
C THR A 318 -8.18 -16.48 4.98
N THR A 319 -6.87 -16.22 4.89
CA THR A 319 -5.83 -17.20 5.19
C THR A 319 -5.85 -17.52 6.68
N ASP A 320 -5.82 -18.82 7.01
CA ASP A 320 -5.63 -19.29 8.38
C ASP A 320 -4.20 -18.99 8.83
N LEU A 321 -4.06 -17.90 9.57
CA LEU A 321 -2.80 -17.41 10.11
C LEU A 321 -2.21 -18.35 11.15
N SER A 322 -2.98 -19.28 11.75
CA SER A 322 -2.42 -20.27 12.68
C SER A 322 -1.58 -21.33 11.95
N LYS A 323 -1.90 -21.60 10.69
CA LYS A 323 -1.21 -22.57 9.82
C LYS A 323 -0.08 -21.94 9.03
N SER A 324 0.11 -20.63 9.10
CA SER A 324 1.21 -19.96 8.42
C SER A 324 2.53 -20.23 9.16
N PHE A 325 3.62 -20.44 8.40
CA PHE A 325 4.94 -20.73 8.97
C PHE A 325 5.47 -19.60 9.88
N ASP A 326 4.91 -18.40 9.71
CA ASP A 326 5.22 -17.15 10.37
C ASP A 326 4.13 -16.70 11.37
N SER A 327 3.22 -17.59 11.77
CA SER A 327 2.05 -17.29 12.63
C SER A 327 2.37 -16.50 13.90
N VAL A 328 3.48 -16.83 14.57
CA VAL A 328 3.98 -16.16 15.79
C VAL A 328 4.28 -14.68 15.56
N GLU A 329 4.62 -14.28 14.34
CA GLU A 329 4.95 -12.89 14.00
C GLU A 329 3.78 -12.16 13.34
N VAL A 330 3.04 -12.84 12.45
CA VAL A 330 1.96 -12.23 11.67
C VAL A 330 0.70 -11.96 12.50
N ILE A 331 0.35 -12.84 13.45
CA ILE A 331 -0.82 -12.65 14.32
C ILE A 331 -0.70 -11.37 15.17
N PRO A 332 0.43 -11.12 15.89
CA PRO A 332 0.62 -9.86 16.59
C PRO A 332 0.57 -8.63 15.69
N ILE A 333 0.98 -8.72 14.42
CA ILE A 333 0.90 -7.63 13.44
C ILE A 333 -0.56 -7.35 13.07
N TYR A 334 -1.33 -8.40 12.74
CA TYR A 334 -2.76 -8.26 12.45
C TYR A 334 -3.53 -7.64 13.63
N ASN A 335 -3.21 -8.03 14.86
CA ASN A 335 -3.87 -7.52 16.07
C ASN A 335 -3.56 -6.05 16.40
N LYS A 336 -2.61 -5.41 15.69
CA LYS A 336 -2.38 -3.96 15.81
C LYS A 336 -3.42 -3.14 15.04
N LEU A 337 -4.05 -3.74 14.02
CA LEU A 337 -5.01 -3.08 13.17
C LEU A 337 -6.24 -2.66 13.97
N GLY A 338 -6.69 -1.43 13.79
CA GLY A 338 -8.02 -0.98 14.19
C GLY A 338 -9.13 -1.89 13.68
N PHE A 339 -9.00 -2.50 12.49
CA PHE A 339 -9.98 -3.46 11.98
C PHE A 339 -10.16 -4.68 12.90
N ALA A 340 -9.06 -5.18 13.48
CA ALA A 340 -9.04 -6.33 14.38
C ALA A 340 -9.59 -6.02 15.78
N LYS A 341 -9.52 -4.75 16.22
CA LYS A 341 -9.99 -4.33 17.55
C LYS A 341 -11.50 -4.51 17.68
N ASN A 342 -11.93 -5.29 18.69
CA ASN A 342 -13.33 -5.64 18.92
C ASN A 342 -14.00 -6.28 17.70
N ASN A 343 -13.25 -7.12 16.98
CA ASN A 343 -13.74 -7.82 15.80
C ASN A 343 -13.33 -9.30 15.86
N LEU A 344 -14.33 -10.18 15.93
CA LEU A 344 -14.17 -11.62 16.03
C LEU A 344 -13.58 -12.26 14.77
N TRP A 345 -13.44 -11.54 13.66
CA TRP A 345 -12.77 -12.07 12.48
C TRP A 345 -11.34 -12.52 12.77
N SER A 346 -10.65 -11.85 13.71
CA SER A 346 -9.33 -12.24 14.18
C SER A 346 -9.34 -13.66 14.77
N ASN A 347 -10.40 -14.07 15.47
CA ASN A 347 -10.56 -15.43 15.99
C ASN A 347 -10.74 -16.46 14.87
N VAL A 348 -11.53 -16.12 13.85
CA VAL A 348 -11.75 -16.96 12.66
C VAL A 348 -10.43 -17.26 11.95
N ILE A 349 -9.64 -16.22 11.63
CA ILE A 349 -8.40 -16.40 10.87
C ILE A 349 -7.22 -16.90 11.73
N THR A 350 -7.38 -17.04 13.03
CA THR A 350 -6.36 -17.61 13.93
C THR A 350 -6.79 -18.93 14.56
N ASN A 351 -7.94 -19.48 14.13
CA ASN A 351 -8.52 -20.71 14.65
C ASN A 351 -8.66 -20.72 16.19
N LYS A 352 -9.08 -19.58 16.75
CA LYS A 352 -9.32 -19.42 18.19
C LYS A 352 -10.81 -19.44 18.51
N ALA A 353 -11.17 -20.03 19.64
CA ALA A 353 -12.55 -20.02 20.13
C ALA A 353 -13.01 -18.59 20.46
N ILE A 354 -14.33 -18.36 20.42
CA ILE A 354 -14.93 -17.05 20.73
C ILE A 354 -14.57 -16.52 22.13
N ASN A 355 -14.36 -17.42 23.09
CA ASN A 355 -13.99 -17.09 24.48
C ASN A 355 -12.48 -16.90 24.71
N ASP A 356 -11.67 -17.02 23.65
CA ASP A 356 -10.25 -16.69 23.64
C ASP A 356 -10.01 -15.44 22.77
N PRO A 357 -10.48 -14.25 23.21
CA PRO A 357 -10.29 -13.03 22.45
C PRO A 357 -8.80 -12.71 22.36
N LEU A 358 -8.34 -12.45 21.14
CA LEU A 358 -6.98 -11.97 20.92
C LEU A 358 -6.80 -10.61 21.61
N LYS A 359 -5.78 -10.50 22.45
CA LYS A 359 -5.45 -9.22 23.09
C LYS A 359 -4.95 -8.25 22.02
N PRO A 360 -5.54 -7.05 21.91
CA PRO A 360 -5.04 -6.03 21.00
C PRO A 360 -3.59 -5.71 21.35
N ASN A 361 -2.73 -5.68 20.34
CA ASN A 361 -1.33 -5.31 20.53
C ASN A 361 -1.22 -3.80 20.34
N ILE A 362 -0.88 -3.08 21.40
CA ILE A 362 -0.69 -1.64 21.35
C ILE A 362 0.79 -1.39 21.13
N ASP A 363 1.18 -1.12 19.88
CA ASP A 363 2.53 -0.65 19.61
C ASP A 363 2.59 0.87 19.77
N ILE A 364 3.47 1.32 20.66
CA ILE A 364 3.66 2.73 21.03
C ILE A 364 4.71 3.39 20.12
N LEU A 365 5.51 2.60 19.41
CA LEU A 365 6.67 3.10 18.68
C LEU A 365 6.34 3.38 17.21
N PHE A 366 6.46 4.65 16.81
CA PHE A 366 6.29 5.10 15.42
C PHE A 366 7.60 4.92 14.65
N LYS A 367 7.91 3.68 14.26
CA LYS A 367 9.21 3.28 13.70
C LYS A 367 9.05 2.14 12.68
N PRO A 368 10.00 1.96 11.74
CA PRO A 368 9.95 0.83 10.82
C PRO A 368 10.02 -0.51 11.58
N MET A 369 9.39 -1.53 11.01
CA MET A 369 9.47 -2.90 11.51
C MET A 369 10.69 -3.60 10.91
N PHE A 370 11.38 -4.40 11.73
CA PHE A 370 12.41 -5.32 11.23
C PHE A 370 11.78 -6.52 10.54
N MET A 371 12.26 -6.87 9.35
CA MET A 371 11.89 -8.10 8.67
C MET A 371 12.75 -9.26 9.20
N SER A 372 12.17 -10.08 10.07
CA SER A 372 12.80 -11.33 10.50
C SER A 372 13.07 -12.24 9.30
N SER A 373 13.86 -13.31 9.48
CA SER A 373 14.02 -14.33 8.44
C SER A 373 12.69 -14.98 8.03
N LYS A 374 11.69 -15.03 8.92
CA LYS A 374 10.36 -15.60 8.61
C LYS A 374 9.54 -14.71 7.69
N ILE A 375 9.80 -13.40 7.68
CA ILE A 375 9.16 -12.45 6.77
C ILE A 375 10.02 -12.27 5.51
N LEU A 376 11.33 -12.10 5.68
CA LEU A 376 12.27 -11.79 4.61
C LEU A 376 12.39 -12.91 3.59
N ILE A 377 12.48 -14.18 4.03
CA ILE A 377 12.67 -15.31 3.10
C ILE A 377 11.44 -15.50 2.19
N PRO A 378 10.20 -15.57 2.71
CA PRO A 378 9.01 -15.63 1.85
C PRO A 378 8.88 -14.42 0.93
N TRP A 379 9.28 -13.23 1.39
CA TRP A 379 9.28 -12.03 0.56
C TRP A 379 10.31 -12.11 -0.58
N ILE A 380 11.55 -12.55 -0.33
CA ILE A 380 12.54 -12.81 -1.39
C ILE A 380 12.02 -13.84 -2.38
N TRP A 381 11.34 -14.88 -1.88
CA TRP A 381 10.75 -15.92 -2.70
C TRP A 381 9.63 -15.39 -3.58
N SER A 382 8.73 -14.54 -3.08
CA SER A 382 7.61 -14.02 -3.89
C SER A 382 8.09 -13.28 -5.15
N MET A 383 9.25 -12.64 -5.08
CA MET A 383 9.87 -11.91 -6.19
C MET A 383 10.74 -12.78 -7.10
N ASN A 384 11.12 -13.97 -6.62
CA ASN A 384 12.01 -14.93 -7.27
C ASN A 384 11.37 -16.34 -7.27
N SER A 385 10.09 -16.44 -7.60
CA SER A 385 9.32 -17.69 -7.54
C SER A 385 9.86 -18.82 -8.44
N TYR A 386 10.73 -18.48 -9.39
CA TYR A 386 11.45 -19.40 -10.27
C TYR A 386 12.71 -20.03 -9.64
N LEU A 387 13.19 -19.53 -8.50
CA LEU A 387 14.35 -20.10 -7.81
C LEU A 387 13.95 -21.27 -6.90
N SER A 388 14.87 -22.22 -6.74
CA SER A 388 14.77 -23.29 -5.74
C SER A 388 14.92 -22.73 -4.32
N LYS A 389 14.51 -23.52 -3.33
CA LYS A 389 14.64 -23.16 -1.91
C LYS A 389 16.08 -22.85 -1.49
N ASP A 390 17.05 -23.64 -1.97
CA ASP A 390 18.46 -23.43 -1.64
C ASP A 390 19.03 -22.15 -2.26
N GLU A 391 18.57 -21.81 -3.48
CA GLU A 391 18.93 -20.55 -4.13
C GLU A 391 18.33 -19.33 -3.38
N ILE A 392 17.09 -19.43 -2.90
CA ILE A 392 16.47 -18.39 -2.07
C ILE A 392 17.25 -18.19 -0.76
N LEU A 393 17.68 -19.28 -0.12
CA LEU A 393 18.51 -19.21 1.09
C LEU A 393 19.87 -18.57 0.79
N LEU A 394 20.47 -18.87 -0.37
CA LEU A 394 21.72 -18.25 -0.81
C LEU A 394 21.55 -16.74 -1.07
N VAL A 395 20.46 -16.31 -1.70
CA VAL A 395 20.12 -14.89 -1.89
C VAL A 395 20.00 -14.20 -0.52
N SER A 396 19.25 -14.80 0.40
CA SER A 396 19.06 -14.29 1.77
C SER A 396 20.39 -14.16 2.51
N TYR A 397 21.27 -15.15 2.41
CA TYR A 397 22.61 -15.11 3.01
C TYR A 397 23.48 -13.99 2.42
N LYS A 398 23.50 -13.84 1.09
CA LYS A 398 24.24 -12.77 0.40
C LYS A 398 23.73 -11.38 0.80
N LEU A 399 22.41 -11.24 0.96
CA LEU A 399 21.78 -9.99 1.41
C LEU A 399 22.24 -9.62 2.82
N LEU A 400 22.18 -10.55 3.78
CA LEU A 400 22.65 -10.30 5.14
C LEU A 400 24.14 -9.96 5.19
N LYS A 401 24.97 -10.63 4.37
CA LYS A 401 26.39 -10.27 4.24
C LYS A 401 26.61 -8.88 3.63
N TYR A 402 25.75 -8.45 2.71
CA TYR A 402 25.76 -7.09 2.18
C TYR A 402 25.41 -6.07 3.28
N MET A 403 24.33 -6.30 4.02
CA MET A 403 23.88 -5.41 5.10
C MET A 403 24.91 -5.26 6.22
N ASN A 404 25.61 -6.34 6.59
CA ASN A 404 26.70 -6.30 7.57
C ASN A 404 27.92 -5.47 7.13
N ARG A 405 28.04 -5.12 5.84
CA ARG A 405 29.09 -4.20 5.37
C ARG A 405 28.69 -2.73 5.49
N LEU A 406 27.40 -2.45 5.73
CA LEU A 406 26.85 -1.11 5.88
C LEU A 406 26.81 -0.64 7.34
N SER A 407 27.02 -1.55 8.30
CA SER A 407 26.97 -1.30 9.74
C SER A 407 28.21 -0.61 10.29
#